data_AF-A0A969HZU0-F1
#
_entry.id   AF-A0A969HZU0-F1
#
_cell.length_a   1.000
_cell.length_b   1.000
_cell.length_c   1.000
_cell.angle_alpha   90.00
_cell.angle_beta   90.00
_cell.angle_gamma   90.00
#
_symmetry.space_group_name_H-M   'P 1'
#
loop_
_entity.id
_entity.type
_entity.pdbx_description
1 polymer ?
#
loop_
_entity_poly.entity_id
_entity_poly.type
_entity_poly.pdbx_seq_one_letter_code
_entity_poly.pdbx_strand_id
1 'polypeptide(L)'
;MNFDLSEEQEMFVSSVERFAAPVDVEARRRLRLSPTGYDRARWQQLAELGLIALAASEDAGGMGGSAVDLALVAEALGKANAPDPLIEHGVLAALLLERRRRA
;
A
#
# COMPACT_ATOMS: atom_id res chain seq x y z
N MET A 1 14.73 -21.50 -11.97
CA MET A 1 14.29 -20.21 -11.41
C MET A 1 12.77 -20.21 -11.49
N ASN A 2 12.08 -19.90 -10.40
CA ASN A 2 10.61 -19.83 -10.37
C ASN A 2 10.23 -18.35 -10.22
N PHE A 3 9.35 -17.86 -11.10
CA PHE A 3 8.83 -16.49 -11.11
C PHE A 3 7.33 -16.43 -10.78
N ASP A 4 6.71 -17.59 -10.54
CA ASP A 4 5.32 -17.65 -10.13
C ASP A 4 5.16 -17.05 -8.74
N LEU A 5 4.02 -16.39 -8.52
CA LEU A 5 3.65 -15.91 -7.20
C LEU A 5 3.35 -17.10 -6.29
N SER A 6 3.61 -16.93 -4.99
CA SER A 6 3.05 -17.84 -4.00
C SER A 6 1.54 -17.65 -3.87
N GLU A 7 0.84 -18.68 -3.40
CA GLU A 7 -0.61 -18.61 -3.13
C GLU A 7 -0.97 -17.46 -2.18
N GLU A 8 -0.13 -17.21 -1.16
CA GLU A 8 -0.30 -16.09 -0.24
C GLU A 8 -0.20 -14.73 -0.95
N GLN A 9 0.80 -14.57 -1.83
CA GLN A 9 0.95 -13.36 -2.63
C GLN A 9 -0.24 -13.16 -3.58
N GLU A 10 -0.72 -14.22 -4.24
CA GLU A 10 -1.90 -14.15 -5.12
C GLU A 10 -3.15 -13.72 -4.35
N MET A 11 -3.41 -14.33 -3.19
CA MET A 11 -4.55 -14.00 -2.34
C MET A 11 -4.49 -12.56 -1.84
N PHE A 12 -3.30 -12.10 -1.45
CA PHE A 12 -3.10 -10.75 -0.96
C PHE A 12 -3.30 -9.73 -2.09
N VAL A 13 -2.65 -9.92 -3.24
CA VAL A 13 -2.83 -9.07 -4.43
C VAL A 13 -4.30 -9.00 -4.84
N SER A 14 -4.99 -10.14 -4.88
CA SER A 14 -6.42 -10.19 -5.20
C SER A 14 -7.26 -9.34 -4.23
N SER A 15 -6.88 -9.29 -2.95
CA SER A 15 -7.55 -8.47 -1.94
C SER A 15 -7.27 -6.98 -2.13
N VAL A 16 -6.02 -6.62 -2.46
CA VAL A 16 -5.65 -5.24 -2.81
C VAL A 16 -6.38 -4.78 -4.06
N GLU A 17 -6.44 -5.59 -5.12
CA GLU A 17 -7.15 -5.25 -6.36
C GLU A 17 -8.65 -5.00 -6.12
N ARG A 18 -9.30 -5.81 -5.28
CA ARG A 18 -10.70 -5.62 -4.89
C ARG A 18 -10.92 -4.29 -4.15
N PHE A 19 -10.02 -3.95 -3.24
CA PHE A 19 -10.07 -2.67 -2.52
C PHE A 19 -9.76 -1.47 -3.42
N ALA A 20 -8.80 -1.65 -4.33
CA ALA A 20 -8.26 -0.61 -5.20
C ALA A 20 -9.26 -0.12 -6.24
N ALA A 21 -10.44 -0.73 -6.36
CA ALA A 21 -11.50 -0.48 -7.34
C ALA A 21 -11.45 0.94 -7.96
N PRO A 22 -11.51 1.05 -9.31
CA PRO A 22 -11.22 2.30 -10.01
C PRO A 22 -11.98 3.50 -9.46
N VAL A 23 -11.25 4.56 -9.12
CA VAL A 23 -11.85 5.84 -8.74
C VAL A 23 -12.07 6.66 -10.00
N ASP A 24 -13.26 7.22 -10.16
CA ASP A 24 -13.57 8.14 -11.26
C ASP A 24 -12.58 9.33 -11.30
N VAL A 25 -12.30 9.84 -12.51
CA VAL A 25 -11.35 10.94 -12.73
C VAL A 25 -11.80 12.20 -11.99
N GLU A 26 -13.10 12.51 -12.01
CA GLU A 26 -13.62 13.69 -11.33
C GLU A 26 -13.56 13.53 -9.80
N ALA A 27 -13.86 12.34 -9.28
CA ALA A 27 -13.64 12.01 -7.88
C ALA A 27 -12.17 12.21 -7.45
N ARG A 28 -11.20 11.76 -8.26
CA ARG A 28 -9.77 12.00 -8.00
C ARG A 28 -9.39 13.47 -8.02
N ARG A 29 -9.95 14.27 -8.94
CA ARG A 29 -9.74 15.72 -8.98
C ARG A 29 -10.26 16.39 -7.71
N ARG A 30 -11.46 16.03 -7.27
CA ARG A 30 -12.03 16.53 -6.00
C ARG A 30 -11.16 16.18 -4.79
N LEU A 31 -10.65 14.95 -4.71
CA LEU A 31 -9.76 14.53 -3.61
C LEU A 31 -8.48 15.36 -3.57
N ARG A 32 -7.85 15.59 -4.73
CA ARG A 32 -6.62 16.38 -4.84
C ARG A 32 -6.80 17.83 -4.36
N LEU A 33 -7.99 18.39 -4.57
CA LEU A 33 -8.35 19.75 -4.14
C LEU A 33 -8.88 19.81 -2.70
N SER A 34 -9.08 18.65 -2.06
CA SER A 34 -9.49 18.61 -0.66
C SER A 34 -8.33 19.04 0.27
N PRO A 35 -8.62 19.53 1.49
CA PRO A 35 -7.58 19.97 2.43
C PRO A 35 -6.51 18.91 2.75
N THR A 36 -6.86 17.62 2.67
CA THR A 36 -5.95 16.49 2.94
C THR A 36 -5.30 15.93 1.68
N GLY A 37 -5.86 16.18 0.49
CA GLY A 37 -5.41 15.60 -0.78
C GLY A 37 -5.82 14.13 -1.00
N TYR A 38 -6.33 13.45 0.03
CA TYR A 38 -6.79 12.06 0.01
C TYR A 38 -7.98 11.85 0.97
N ASP A 39 -8.67 10.71 0.82
CA ASP A 39 -9.78 10.31 1.69
C ASP A 39 -9.25 9.60 2.95
N ARG A 40 -9.47 10.21 4.12
CA ARG A 40 -9.02 9.65 5.41
C ARG A 40 -9.70 8.34 5.80
N ALA A 41 -10.97 8.16 5.46
CA ALA A 41 -11.69 6.94 5.79
C ALA A 41 -11.16 5.78 4.94
N ARG A 42 -10.91 6.03 3.65
CA ARG A 42 -10.27 5.06 2.76
C ARG A 42 -8.83 4.75 3.18
N TRP A 43 -8.06 5.75 3.62
CA TRP A 43 -6.72 5.55 4.17
C TRP A 43 -6.72 4.63 5.39
N GLN A 44 -7.70 4.79 6.28
CA GLN A 44 -7.87 3.91 7.43
C GLN A 44 -8.17 2.47 7.02
N GLN A 45 -9.07 2.26 6.04
CA GLN A 45 -9.36 0.93 5.50
C GLN A 45 -8.13 0.29 4.85
N LEU A 46 -7.33 1.09 4.14
CA LEU A 46 -6.07 0.65 3.55
C LEU A 46 -5.08 0.19 4.62
N ALA A 47 -4.98 0.92 5.74
CA ALA A 47 -4.15 0.54 6.87
C ALA A 47 -4.63 -0.77 7.53
N GLU A 48 -5.94 -0.95 7.67
CA GLU A 48 -6.57 -2.16 8.20
C GLU A 48 -6.37 -3.40 7.32
N LEU A 49 -6.22 -3.22 6.00
CA LEU A 49 -5.79 -4.27 5.07
C LEU A 49 -4.32 -4.68 5.24
N GLY A 50 -3.56 -3.98 6.09
CA GLY A 50 -2.16 -4.30 6.38
C GLY A 50 -1.15 -3.70 5.41
N LEU A 51 -1.56 -2.84 4.46
CA LEU A 51 -0.62 -2.38 3.41
C LEU A 51 0.50 -1.49 3.94
N ILE A 52 0.25 -0.75 5.03
CA ILE A 52 1.30 0.02 5.72
C ILE A 52 2.17 -0.91 6.55
N ALA A 53 1.56 -1.88 7.24
CA ALA A 53 2.25 -2.87 8.07
C ALA A 53 3.21 -3.75 7.25
N LEU A 54 2.87 -4.02 5.98
CA LEU A 54 3.72 -4.74 5.04
C LEU A 54 5.13 -4.15 4.90
N ALA A 55 5.26 -2.82 4.98
CA ALA A 55 6.55 -2.13 4.84
C ALA A 55 7.38 -2.07 6.13
N ALA A 56 6.80 -2.43 7.27
CA ALA A 56 7.46 -2.38 8.58
C ALA A 56 7.90 -3.79 9.03
N SER A 57 8.97 -3.88 9.83
CA SER A 57 9.44 -5.16 10.36
C SER A 57 8.49 -5.73 11.42
N GLU A 58 8.53 -7.05 11.63
CA GLU A 58 7.77 -7.70 12.70
C GLU A 58 8.14 -7.15 14.09
N ASP A 59 9.41 -6.82 14.34
CA ASP A 59 9.88 -6.16 15.57
C ASP A 59 9.25 -4.78 15.80
N ALA A 60 8.77 -4.14 14.73
CA ALA A 60 8.02 -2.89 14.78
C ALA A 60 6.50 -3.08 14.86
N GLY A 61 6.01 -4.33 14.94
CA GLY A 61 4.60 -4.68 14.83
C GLY A 61 4.08 -4.67 13.39
N GLY A 62 4.97 -4.71 12.39
CA GLY A 62 4.65 -4.86 10.99
C GLY A 62 4.56 -6.32 10.53
N MET A 63 4.45 -6.53 9.22
CA MET A 63 4.38 -7.86 8.60
C MET A 63 5.71 -8.28 7.94
N GLY A 64 6.71 -7.42 7.89
CA GLY A 64 8.04 -7.77 7.38
C GLY A 64 8.07 -8.15 5.89
N GLY A 65 7.18 -7.56 5.08
CA GLY A 65 7.05 -7.88 3.66
C GLY A 65 8.33 -7.65 2.87
N SER A 66 8.55 -8.48 1.86
CA SER A 66 9.68 -8.35 0.96
C SER A 66 9.51 -7.18 -0.01
N ALA A 67 10.59 -6.81 -0.71
CA ALA A 67 10.51 -5.83 -1.79
C ALA A 67 9.56 -6.28 -2.93
N VAL A 68 9.41 -7.60 -3.14
CA VAL A 68 8.48 -8.15 -4.13
C VAL A 68 7.03 -7.93 -3.68
N ASP A 69 6.73 -8.19 -2.41
CA ASP A 69 5.37 -7.99 -1.87
C ASP A 69 4.95 -6.52 -1.98
N LEU A 70 5.87 -5.60 -1.65
CA LEU A 70 5.65 -4.16 -1.81
C LEU A 70 5.43 -3.76 -3.28
N ALA A 71 6.19 -4.36 -4.22
CA ALA A 71 6.03 -4.09 -5.64
C ALA A 71 4.68 -4.58 -6.17
N LEU A 72 4.21 -5.75 -5.73
CA LEU A 72 2.91 -6.30 -6.11
C LEU A 72 1.75 -5.42 -5.63
N VAL A 73 1.83 -4.88 -4.40
CA VAL A 73 0.85 -3.90 -3.90
C VAL A 73 0.87 -2.63 -4.74
N ALA A 74 2.05 -2.11 -5.05
CA ALA A 74 2.20 -0.91 -5.87
C ALA A 74 1.62 -1.11 -7.28
N GLU A 75 1.81 -2.28 -7.88
CA GLU A 75 1.24 -2.64 -9.17
C GLU A 75 -0.30 -2.70 -9.11
N ALA A 76 -0.86 -3.40 -8.12
CA ALA A 76 -2.31 -3.52 -7.95
C ALA A 76 -2.99 -2.15 -7.76
N LEU A 77 -2.40 -1.27 -6.95
CA LEU A 77 -2.89 0.09 -6.75
C LEU A 77 -2.71 0.95 -8.02
N GLY A 78 -1.58 0.81 -8.71
CA GLY A 78 -1.28 1.51 -9.96
C GLY A 78 -2.24 1.16 -11.08
N LYS A 79 -2.64 -0.12 -11.19
CA LYS A 79 -3.62 -0.61 -12.18
C LYS A 79 -4.98 0.06 -12.03
N ALA A 80 -5.40 0.37 -10.81
CA ALA A 80 -6.62 1.14 -10.56
C ALA A 80 -6.39 2.67 -10.53
N ASN A 81 -5.13 3.10 -10.63
CA ASN A 81 -4.67 4.48 -10.44
C ASN A 81 -5.20 5.05 -9.10
N ALA A 82 -5.03 4.27 -8.03
CA ALA A 82 -5.52 4.57 -6.70
C ALA A 82 -4.99 5.95 -6.23
N PRO A 83 -5.84 6.81 -5.62
CA PRO A 83 -5.43 8.13 -5.15
C PRO A 83 -4.74 8.10 -3.78
N ASP A 84 -4.58 6.91 -3.19
CA ASP A 84 -4.09 6.73 -1.84
C ASP A 84 -2.57 6.96 -1.78
N PRO A 85 -2.05 7.77 -0.84
CA PRO A 85 -0.64 8.15 -0.81
C PRO A 85 0.24 7.06 -0.17
N LEU A 86 0.04 5.80 -0.53
CA LEU A 86 0.65 4.64 0.15
C LEU A 86 2.18 4.63 0.03
N ILE A 87 2.72 4.90 -1.17
CA ILE A 87 4.16 4.78 -1.40
C ILE A 87 4.91 5.83 -0.58
N GLU A 88 4.51 7.09 -0.71
CA GLU A 88 5.18 8.22 -0.06
C GLU A 88 4.93 8.30 1.46
N HIS A 89 3.71 8.01 1.95
CA HIS A 89 3.36 8.20 3.36
C HIS A 89 3.33 6.90 4.17
N GLY A 90 3.14 5.75 3.52
CA GLY A 90 3.18 4.44 4.18
C GLY A 90 4.53 3.77 4.03
N VAL A 91 4.87 3.37 2.80
CA VAL A 91 6.05 2.53 2.50
C VAL A 91 7.36 3.27 2.79
N LEU A 92 7.56 4.45 2.18
CA LEU A 92 8.80 5.20 2.34
C LEU A 92 9.02 5.62 3.80
N ALA A 93 7.96 6.07 4.47
CA ALA A 93 8.02 6.44 5.89
C ALA A 93 8.43 5.25 6.77
N ALA A 94 7.81 4.07 6.58
CA ALA A 94 8.17 2.86 7.31
C ALA A 94 9.63 2.47 7.09
N LEU A 95 10.09 2.43 5.83
CA LEU A 95 11.46 2.06 5.49
C LEU A 95 12.51 3.02 6.07
N LEU A 96 12.22 4.32 6.11
CA LEU A 96 13.10 5.32 6.73
C LEU A 96 13.19 5.14 8.25
N LEU A 97 12.07 4.84 8.91
CA LEU A 97 12.04 4.55 10.35
C LEU A 97 12.79 3.26 10.68
N GLU A 98 12.67 2.21 9.87
CA GLU A 98 13.40 0.96 10.01
C GLU A 98 14.92 1.16 9.87
N ARG A 99 15.35 1.98 8.91
CA ARG A 99 16.78 2.27 8.72
C ARG A 99 17.40 2.94 9.94
N ARG A 100 16.66 3.80 10.64
CA ARG A 100 17.13 4.45 11.87
C ARG A 100 17.31 3.46 13.02
N ARG A 101 16.50 2.40 13.10
CA ARG A 101 16.59 1.39 14.18
C ARG A 101 17.83 0.49 14.06
N ARG A 102 18.40 0.37 12.86
CA ARG A 102 19.55 -0.48 12.57
C ARG A 102 20.91 0.24 12.69
N ALA A 103 20.92 1.55 12.94
CA ALA A 103 22.10 2.39 13.05
C ALA A 103 22.34 2.80 14.51
#